data_AF-A0A1S2VK38-F1
#
_entry.id   AF-A0A1S2VK38-F1
#
_cell.length_a   1.000
_cell.length_b   1.000
_cell.length_c   1.000
_cell.angle_alpha   90.00
_cell.angle_beta   90.00
_cell.angle_gamma   90.00
#
_symmetry.space_group_name_H-M   'P 1'
#
loop_
_entity.id
_entity.type
_entity.pdbx_description
1 polymer ?
#
loop_
_entity_poly.entity_id
_entity_poly.type
_entity_poly.pdbx_seq_one_letter_code
_entity_poly.pdbx_strand_id
1 'polypeptide(L)'
;MYRRFLIGVLACISWYNAQSQWCTVARDSAGQITTTCLGPGDKLLSEQHFLGSEYLTFPIWQPGTMLLGSTGREIHGTICYNIYAGQVFFRLGDEAPQQVFPDAFTINDERYDKHLINGRAVYCQIRYAGKTKLLAVVSCRLEPISASFDKTGGTSLYKARYKPRTTYYLQSGNGPVKPVALNGTALRTALVEHPDAVAALVPDDTLSWANTVKILSAYDSLLTATLRCPLDADPDFRPMLYEHIRYPAQLWNKGLYSRVYIGFDIDAQGQINHIMPLSPGNVGYGFIAAVTGALKKLPAFSAAYAGRYVLPVAFTYTNLAVSQSRSVPQNHLPAERIDNRTMLTELQVPMVINKPALAGESAQEVWGWYK
;
A
#
# COMPACT_ATOMS: atom_id res chain seq x y z
N MET A 1 21.77 -5.12 -43.62
CA MET A 1 22.45 -4.13 -42.76
C MET A 1 21.92 -4.06 -41.30
N TYR A 2 21.05 -4.98 -40.84
CA TYR A 2 20.43 -4.91 -39.50
C TYR A 2 21.02 -5.85 -38.43
N ARG A 3 21.97 -6.73 -38.78
CA ARG A 3 22.49 -7.79 -37.87
C ARG A 3 23.63 -7.35 -36.95
N ARG A 4 24.25 -6.19 -37.21
CA ARG A 4 25.36 -5.65 -36.39
C ARG A 4 24.89 -4.71 -35.27
N PHE A 5 23.64 -4.24 -35.29
CA PHE A 5 23.10 -3.37 -34.24
C PHE A 5 22.59 -4.16 -33.01
N LEU A 6 22.26 -5.44 -33.17
CA LEU A 6 21.71 -6.27 -32.09
C LEU A 6 22.78 -6.74 -31.07
N ILE A 7 24.04 -6.87 -31.49
CA ILE A 7 25.14 -7.37 -30.63
C ILE A 7 25.66 -6.28 -29.68
N GLY A 8 25.56 -4.99 -30.06
CA GLY A 8 25.95 -3.87 -29.20
C GLY A 8 25.01 -3.64 -28.02
N VAL A 9 23.70 -3.87 -28.18
CA VAL A 9 22.70 -3.63 -27.12
C VAL A 9 22.73 -4.73 -26.05
N LEU A 10 23.05 -5.98 -26.42
CA LEU A 10 23.18 -7.09 -25.47
C LEU A 10 24.41 -6.98 -24.55
N ALA A 11 25.50 -6.34 -25.01
CA ALA A 11 26.71 -6.14 -24.19
C ALA A 11 26.55 -5.05 -23.11
N CYS A 12 25.69 -4.05 -23.32
CA CYS A 12 25.44 -3.02 -22.31
C CYS A 12 24.54 -3.48 -21.16
N ILE A 13 23.64 -4.45 -21.40
CA ILE A 13 22.73 -4.97 -20.36
C ILE A 13 23.45 -5.94 -19.41
N SER A 14 24.45 -6.69 -19.88
CA SER A 14 25.23 -7.60 -19.04
C SER A 14 26.20 -6.89 -18.09
N TRP A 15 26.72 -5.72 -18.46
CA TRP A 15 27.62 -4.94 -17.59
C TRP A 15 26.92 -4.34 -16.35
N TYR A 16 25.64 -3.95 -16.47
CA TYR A 16 24.92 -3.33 -15.37
C TYR A 16 24.56 -4.32 -14.25
N ASN A 17 24.37 -5.60 -14.59
CA ASN A 17 24.08 -6.65 -13.60
C ASN A 17 25.33 -7.23 -12.92
N ALA A 18 26.53 -7.00 -13.47
CA ALA A 18 27.78 -7.52 -12.90
C ALA A 18 28.35 -6.65 -11.76
N GLN A 19 27.96 -5.38 -11.64
CA GLN A 19 28.55 -4.46 -10.67
C GLN A 19 28.24 -4.80 -9.20
N SER A 20 27.08 -5.39 -8.89
CA SER A 20 26.76 -5.77 -7.51
C SER A 20 27.52 -7.00 -7.01
N GLN A 21 28.14 -7.78 -7.92
CA GLN A 21 28.92 -8.97 -7.55
C GLN A 21 30.36 -8.66 -7.14
N TRP A 22 30.81 -7.41 -7.25
CA TRP A 22 32.20 -7.03 -6.99
C TRP A 22 32.40 -6.18 -5.74
N CYS A 23 31.34 -5.91 -4.99
CA CYS A 23 31.41 -5.18 -3.75
C CYS A 23 31.12 -6.09 -2.54
N THR A 24 31.94 -5.99 -1.50
CA THR A 24 31.74 -6.65 -0.21
C THR A 24 31.55 -5.59 0.87
N VAL A 25 30.51 -5.76 1.69
CA VAL A 25 30.28 -4.87 2.85
C VAL A 25 30.69 -5.61 4.11
N ALA A 26 31.57 -4.98 4.89
CA ALA A 26 32.12 -5.55 6.12
C ALA A 26 32.06 -4.53 7.26
N ARG A 27 32.28 -5.03 8.47
CA ARG A 27 32.54 -4.19 9.64
C ARG A 27 34.04 -4.26 9.93
N ASP A 28 34.71 -3.11 9.97
CA ASP A 28 36.13 -3.04 10.28
C ASP A 28 36.41 -3.27 11.78
N SER A 29 37.70 -3.29 12.16
CA SER A 29 38.11 -3.47 13.56
C SER A 29 37.67 -2.34 14.49
N ALA A 30 37.32 -1.17 13.95
CA ALA A 30 36.78 -0.04 14.70
C ALA A 30 35.24 -0.07 14.79
N GLY A 31 34.59 -1.09 14.22
CA GLY A 31 33.15 -1.24 14.21
C GLY A 31 32.45 -0.44 13.10
N GLN A 32 33.18 0.20 12.19
CA GLN A 32 32.63 0.98 11.10
C GLN A 32 32.20 0.07 9.94
N ILE A 33 31.08 0.41 9.31
CA ILE A 33 30.65 -0.28 8.10
C ILE A 33 31.42 0.27 6.91
N THR A 34 32.03 -0.61 6.13
CA THR A 34 32.82 -0.26 4.95
C THR A 34 32.38 -1.12 3.78
N THR A 35 32.49 -0.55 2.58
CA THR A 35 32.25 -1.26 1.33
C THR A 35 33.52 -1.27 0.50
N THR A 36 33.96 -2.46 0.13
CA THR A 36 35.12 -2.68 -0.74
C THR A 36 34.63 -3.14 -2.09
N CYS A 37 34.95 -2.41 -3.17
CA CYS A 37 34.59 -2.81 -4.52
C CYS A 37 35.83 -3.07 -5.39
N LEU A 38 35.80 -4.10 -6.21
CA LEU A 38 36.76 -4.27 -7.31
C LEU A 38 36.26 -3.50 -8.53
N GLY A 39 37.02 -2.48 -8.95
CA GLY A 39 36.67 -1.64 -10.09
C GLY A 39 37.87 -1.41 -11.01
N PRO A 40 37.64 -0.95 -12.25
CA PRO A 40 38.73 -0.59 -13.15
C PRO A 40 39.56 0.55 -12.53
N GLY A 41 40.85 0.31 -12.34
CA GLY A 41 41.86 1.31 -11.99
C GLY A 41 42.75 1.65 -13.18
N ASP A 42 43.71 2.56 -12.97
CA ASP A 42 44.54 3.13 -14.05
C ASP A 42 45.33 2.10 -14.87
N LYS A 43 45.57 0.90 -14.35
CA LYS A 43 46.30 -0.17 -15.06
C LYS A 43 45.75 -1.60 -14.87
N LEU A 44 44.94 -1.87 -13.84
CA LEU A 44 44.38 -3.19 -13.47
C LEU A 44 43.08 -3.01 -12.65
N LEU A 45 42.35 -4.10 -12.35
CA LEU A 45 41.31 -4.10 -11.32
C LEU A 45 41.92 -3.62 -10.00
N SER A 46 41.47 -2.46 -9.53
CA SER A 46 41.89 -1.85 -8.26
C SER A 46 40.79 -1.99 -7.24
N GLU A 47 41.18 -2.32 -6.01
CA GLU A 47 40.30 -2.27 -4.86
C GLU A 47 39.99 -0.81 -4.51
N GLN A 48 38.70 -0.50 -4.35
CA GLN A 48 38.22 0.82 -3.96
C GLN A 48 37.44 0.68 -2.66
N HIS A 49 37.85 1.43 -1.63
CA HIS A 49 37.19 1.42 -0.34
C HIS A 49 36.28 2.63 -0.18
N PHE A 50 35.09 2.37 0.36
CA PHE A 50 34.05 3.34 0.65
C PHE A 50 33.61 3.22 2.11
N LEU A 51 33.34 4.36 2.74
CA LEU A 51 32.76 4.38 4.08
C LEU A 51 31.24 4.24 4.00
N GLY A 52 30.63 3.37 4.81
CA GLY A 52 29.20 3.06 4.78
C GLY A 52 28.85 1.91 3.83
N SER A 53 27.56 1.83 3.45
CA SER A 53 26.98 0.75 2.63
C SER A 53 25.95 1.30 1.65
N GLU A 54 25.87 0.71 0.46
CA GLU A 54 24.80 0.92 -0.52
C GLU A 54 23.48 0.21 -0.15
N TYR A 55 23.49 -0.65 0.87
CA TYR A 55 22.33 -1.40 1.33
C TYR A 55 21.64 -0.74 2.53
N LEU A 56 20.34 -0.99 2.66
CA LEU A 56 19.49 -0.46 3.73
C LEU A 56 19.98 -0.85 5.14
N THR A 57 20.46 -2.08 5.31
CA THR A 57 20.79 -2.67 6.62
C THR A 57 22.19 -3.29 6.64
N PHE A 58 22.74 -3.46 7.84
CA PHE A 58 23.90 -4.31 8.10
C PHE A 58 23.60 -5.23 9.31
N PRO A 59 23.75 -6.56 9.21
CA PRO A 59 24.13 -7.35 8.03
C PRO A 59 23.23 -7.10 6.80
N ILE A 60 23.77 -7.31 5.59
CA ILE A 60 23.08 -6.97 4.33
C ILE A 60 21.82 -7.83 4.14
N TRP A 61 21.93 -9.13 4.42
CA TRP A 61 20.84 -10.09 4.29
C TRP A 61 20.07 -10.14 5.59
N GLN A 62 18.77 -9.83 5.53
CA GLN A 62 17.86 -9.87 6.67
C GLN A 62 16.70 -10.80 6.36
N PRO A 63 16.14 -11.50 7.36
CA PRO A 63 14.87 -12.20 7.20
C PRO A 63 13.76 -11.23 6.74
N GLY A 64 12.90 -11.70 5.85
CA GLY A 64 11.77 -10.90 5.38
C GLY A 64 10.82 -11.66 4.45
N THR A 65 9.83 -10.94 3.95
CA THR A 65 8.82 -11.46 3.01
C THR A 65 8.78 -10.60 1.74
N MET A 66 8.43 -11.22 0.62
CA MET A 66 8.12 -10.49 -0.62
C MET A 66 6.77 -10.90 -1.18
N LEU A 67 6.11 -9.94 -1.83
CA LEU A 67 4.85 -10.11 -2.55
C LEU A 67 5.13 -9.96 -4.05
N LEU A 68 4.84 -11.02 -4.82
CA LEU A 68 5.03 -11.05 -6.28
C LEU A 68 3.69 -11.10 -7.02
N GLY A 69 3.39 -10.05 -7.79
CA GLY A 69 2.28 -10.01 -8.74
C GLY A 69 0.91 -9.98 -8.07
N SER A 70 -0.13 -10.06 -8.92
CA SER A 70 -1.55 -9.98 -8.50
C SER A 70 -2.03 -11.15 -7.65
N THR A 71 -1.22 -12.20 -7.49
CA THR A 71 -1.59 -13.37 -6.68
C THR A 71 -1.62 -13.05 -5.18
N GLY A 72 -0.92 -11.98 -4.76
CA GLY A 72 -0.80 -11.60 -3.35
C GLY A 72 -0.10 -12.66 -2.49
N ARG A 73 0.58 -13.64 -3.10
CA ARG A 73 1.27 -14.69 -2.35
C ARG A 73 2.55 -14.13 -1.71
N GLU A 74 2.63 -14.22 -0.40
CA GLU A 74 3.84 -13.93 0.36
C GLU A 74 4.85 -15.08 0.25
N ILE A 75 6.11 -14.73 0.01
CA ILE A 75 7.23 -15.66 -0.06
C ILE A 75 8.24 -15.23 1.01
N HIS A 76 8.54 -16.15 1.94
CA HIS A 76 9.49 -15.94 3.02
C HIS A 76 10.92 -16.28 2.57
N GLY A 77 11.89 -15.49 2.98
CA GLY A 77 13.31 -15.75 2.72
C GLY A 77 14.21 -14.69 3.34
N THR A 78 15.39 -14.50 2.76
CA THR A 78 16.27 -13.39 3.10
C THR A 78 16.28 -12.36 1.99
N ILE A 79 16.25 -11.09 2.38
CA ILE A 79 16.16 -9.95 1.48
C ILE A 79 17.33 -9.02 1.76
N CYS A 80 17.84 -8.40 0.70
CA CYS A 80 18.61 -7.18 0.83
C CYS A 80 18.10 -6.11 -0.15
N TYR A 81 18.11 -4.86 0.29
CA TYR A 81 17.65 -3.73 -0.52
C TYR A 81 18.81 -2.76 -0.75
N ASN A 82 19.27 -2.68 -1.99
CA ASN A 82 20.28 -1.73 -2.43
C ASN A 82 19.60 -0.36 -2.65
N ILE A 83 19.72 0.53 -1.67
CA ILE A 83 19.11 1.86 -1.66
C ILE A 83 19.84 2.89 -2.53
N TYR A 84 21.04 2.54 -3.04
CA TYR A 84 21.74 3.34 -4.04
C TYR A 84 21.19 3.10 -5.44
N ALA A 85 20.99 1.83 -5.82
CA ALA A 85 20.50 1.42 -7.13
C ALA A 85 18.96 1.23 -7.20
N GLY A 86 18.27 1.17 -6.06
CA GLY A 86 16.84 0.86 -5.99
C GLY A 86 16.52 -0.59 -6.35
N GLN A 87 17.42 -1.52 -6.04
CA GLN A 87 17.31 -2.94 -6.41
C GLN A 87 17.06 -3.81 -5.18
N VAL A 88 16.14 -4.76 -5.32
CA VAL A 88 15.83 -5.75 -4.29
C VAL A 88 16.42 -7.09 -4.71
N PHE A 89 17.15 -7.74 -3.81
CA PHE A 89 17.61 -9.11 -4.00
C PHE A 89 16.96 -10.02 -2.97
N PHE A 90 16.66 -11.24 -3.39
CA PHE A 90 16.00 -12.25 -2.59
C PHE A 90 16.79 -13.56 -2.64
N ARG A 91 16.81 -14.30 -1.53
CA ARG A 91 17.40 -15.63 -1.42
C ARG A 91 16.48 -16.55 -0.63
N LEU A 92 16.23 -17.74 -1.20
CA LEU A 92 15.48 -18.83 -0.57
C LEU A 92 16.48 -19.88 -0.06
N GLY A 93 16.65 -19.99 1.25
CA GLY A 93 17.63 -20.92 1.85
C GLY A 93 19.06 -20.60 1.40
N ASP A 94 19.77 -21.62 0.89
CA ASP A 94 21.17 -21.52 0.46
C ASP A 94 21.33 -21.20 -1.04
N GLU A 95 20.25 -20.87 -1.74
CA GLU A 95 20.30 -20.55 -3.16
C GLU A 95 21.11 -19.27 -3.45
N ALA A 96 21.61 -19.16 -4.68
CA ALA A 96 22.26 -17.95 -5.13
C ALA A 96 21.26 -16.77 -5.09
N PRO A 97 21.69 -15.57 -4.67
CA PRO A 97 20.81 -14.41 -4.60
C PRO A 97 20.30 -14.02 -5.99
N GLN A 98 19.02 -13.71 -6.10
CA GLN A 98 18.38 -13.28 -7.34
C GLN A 98 17.85 -11.85 -7.20
N GLN A 99 18.06 -11.03 -8.23
CA GLN A 99 17.39 -9.74 -8.30
C GLN A 99 15.90 -9.96 -8.60
N VAL A 100 15.04 -9.33 -7.81
CA VAL A 100 13.59 -9.43 -7.92
C VAL A 100 12.95 -8.04 -8.01
N PHE A 101 11.71 -8.00 -8.49
CA PHE A 101 10.94 -6.76 -8.63
C PHE A 101 9.57 -6.88 -7.95
N PRO A 102 9.53 -7.10 -6.62
CA PRO A 102 8.29 -7.33 -5.91
C PRO A 102 7.36 -6.12 -5.94
N ASP A 103 6.07 -6.35 -5.72
CA ASP A 103 5.09 -5.28 -5.52
C ASP A 103 5.20 -4.71 -4.10
N ALA A 104 5.58 -5.54 -3.13
CA ALA A 104 5.94 -5.13 -1.78
C ALA A 104 6.91 -6.12 -1.12
N PHE A 105 7.66 -5.68 -0.12
CA PHE A 105 8.50 -6.56 0.68
C PHE A 105 8.66 -6.05 2.11
N THR A 106 9.18 -6.88 3.01
CA THR A 106 9.49 -6.54 4.39
C THR A 106 10.96 -6.78 4.73
N ILE A 107 11.55 -5.90 5.53
CA ILE A 107 12.89 -6.06 6.15
C ILE A 107 12.75 -5.54 7.58
N ASN A 108 13.14 -6.33 8.59
CA ASN A 108 13.02 -5.95 10.02
C ASN A 108 11.60 -5.50 10.40
N ASP A 109 10.57 -6.23 9.97
CA ASP A 109 9.15 -5.90 10.16
C ASP A 109 8.69 -4.57 9.52
N GLU A 110 9.57 -3.88 8.80
CA GLU A 110 9.22 -2.67 8.06
C GLU A 110 8.78 -3.03 6.64
N ARG A 111 7.58 -2.59 6.26
CA ARG A 111 7.00 -2.82 4.93
C ARG A 111 7.37 -1.73 3.93
N TYR A 112 7.78 -2.17 2.74
CA TYR A 112 8.14 -1.36 1.59
C TYR A 112 7.22 -1.71 0.41
N ASP A 113 6.42 -0.76 -0.04
CA ASP A 113 5.52 -0.92 -1.17
C ASP A 113 6.10 -0.23 -2.42
N LYS A 114 5.88 -0.82 -3.59
CA LYS A 114 6.27 -0.24 -4.87
C LYS A 114 5.29 0.86 -5.27
N HIS A 115 5.81 2.06 -5.50
CA HIS A 115 5.04 3.21 -6.00
C HIS A 115 5.65 3.78 -7.27
N LEU A 116 4.82 4.37 -8.13
CA LEU A 116 5.26 5.16 -9.27
C LEU A 116 5.38 6.62 -8.86
N ILE A 117 6.61 7.13 -8.80
CA ILE A 117 6.90 8.55 -8.51
C ILE A 117 7.61 9.13 -9.72
N ASN A 118 7.00 10.13 -10.37
CA ASN A 118 7.50 10.73 -11.61
C ASN A 118 7.81 9.69 -12.70
N GLY A 119 6.93 8.69 -12.86
CA GLY A 119 7.05 7.62 -13.84
C GLY A 119 8.12 6.55 -13.54
N ARG A 120 8.79 6.62 -12.38
CA ARG A 120 9.77 5.63 -11.94
C ARG A 120 9.24 4.80 -10.79
N ALA A 121 9.46 3.49 -10.83
CA ALA A 121 9.15 2.60 -9.71
C ALA A 121 10.15 2.84 -8.58
N VAL A 122 9.64 3.14 -7.38
CA VAL A 122 10.41 3.39 -6.17
C VAL A 122 9.75 2.64 -5.02
N TYR A 123 10.55 1.97 -4.19
CA TYR A 123 10.06 1.34 -2.98
C TYR A 123 9.96 2.35 -1.84
N CYS A 124 8.75 2.52 -1.33
CA CYS A 124 8.44 3.45 -0.25
C CYS A 124 8.13 2.66 1.00
N GLN A 125 8.77 3.02 2.09
CA GLN A 125 8.40 2.57 3.41
C GLN A 125 7.10 3.26 3.86
N ILE A 126 6.14 2.49 4.35
CA ILE A 126 4.87 3.03 4.83
C ILE A 126 5.04 3.47 6.28
N ARG A 127 5.04 4.80 6.53
CA ARG A 127 5.13 5.37 7.89
C ARG A 127 3.76 5.60 8.52
N TYR A 128 2.74 5.80 7.71
CA TYR A 128 1.34 5.88 8.13
C TYR A 128 0.42 5.46 6.97
N ALA A 129 -0.59 4.67 7.28
CA ALA A 129 -1.48 4.02 6.31
C ALA A 129 -2.96 4.39 6.52
N GLY A 130 -3.25 5.68 6.72
CA GLY A 130 -4.62 6.19 6.82
C GLY A 130 -5.27 6.48 5.46
N LYS A 131 -6.32 7.32 5.48
CA LYS A 131 -6.87 7.95 4.26
C LYS A 131 -5.81 8.82 3.58
N THR A 132 -4.94 9.44 4.38
CA THR A 132 -3.73 10.10 3.91
C THR A 132 -2.53 9.24 4.29
N LYS A 133 -1.76 8.75 3.31
CA LYS A 133 -0.56 7.95 3.57
C LYS A 133 0.66 8.85 3.73
N LEU A 134 1.51 8.54 4.71
CA LEU A 134 2.87 9.07 4.80
C LEU A 134 3.85 8.00 4.33
N LEU A 135 4.56 8.30 3.26
CA LEU A 135 5.53 7.41 2.62
C LEU A 135 6.94 7.96 2.83
N ALA A 136 7.91 7.08 3.06
CA ALA A 136 9.32 7.43 3.17
C ALA A 136 10.15 6.65 2.14
N VAL A 137 10.88 7.36 1.29
CA VAL A 137 11.87 6.77 0.39
C VAL A 137 13.24 6.91 1.02
N VAL A 138 13.84 5.79 1.38
CA VAL A 138 15.24 5.72 1.81
C VAL A 138 16.10 5.50 0.57
N SER A 139 17.04 6.42 0.34
CA SER A 139 17.98 6.42 -0.77
C SER A 139 19.38 6.65 -0.25
N CYS A 140 20.41 6.39 -1.05
CA CYS A 140 21.79 6.73 -0.69
C CYS A 140 22.46 7.55 -1.79
N ARG A 141 23.38 8.44 -1.41
CA ARG A 141 24.28 9.14 -2.33
C ARG A 141 25.72 8.87 -1.95
N LEU A 142 26.57 8.71 -2.96
CA LEU A 142 28.00 8.61 -2.78
C LEU A 142 28.59 10.03 -2.74
N GLU A 143 29.09 10.46 -1.57
CA GLU A 143 29.76 11.75 -1.40
C GLU A 143 31.28 11.54 -1.41
N PRO A 144 32.05 12.22 -2.28
CA PRO A 144 33.51 12.14 -2.24
C PRO A 144 34.00 12.63 -0.88
N ILE A 145 34.93 11.90 -0.28
CA ILE A 145 35.64 12.37 0.90
C ILE A 145 36.73 13.27 0.34
N SER A 146 36.56 14.59 0.49
CA SER A 146 37.61 15.54 0.16
C SER A 146 38.87 15.10 0.88
N ALA A 147 39.98 14.95 0.15
CA ALA A 147 41.30 14.76 0.72
C ALA A 147 41.70 16.04 1.47
N SER A 148 41.02 16.33 2.58
CA SER A 148 41.62 17.15 3.61
C SER A 148 42.84 16.36 4.04
N PHE A 149 44.01 16.83 3.62
CA PHE A 149 45.29 16.37 4.13
C PHE A 149 45.14 16.35 5.64
N ASP A 150 44.98 15.15 6.19
CA ASP A 150 45.17 14.96 7.60
C ASP A 150 46.59 15.48 7.84
N LYS A 151 46.76 16.42 8.77
CA LYS A 151 48.06 17.10 9.00
C LYS A 151 49.19 16.11 9.36
N THR A 152 48.83 14.84 9.56
CA THR A 152 49.67 13.66 9.80
C THR A 152 50.13 12.95 8.52
N GLY A 153 49.78 13.40 7.31
CA GLY A 153 50.30 12.87 6.05
C GLY A 153 49.72 11.52 5.60
N GLY A 154 48.67 11.03 6.25
CA GLY A 154 47.94 9.83 5.82
C GLY A 154 46.97 10.15 4.69
N THR A 155 47.11 9.48 3.54
CA THR A 155 46.05 9.45 2.52
C THR A 155 44.80 8.78 3.12
N SER A 156 43.64 9.46 3.06
CA SER A 156 42.36 8.85 3.43
C SER A 156 42.21 7.51 2.70
N LEU A 157 42.07 6.42 3.46
CA LEU A 157 41.88 5.06 2.93
C LEU A 157 40.61 4.95 2.08
N TYR A 158 39.64 5.86 2.30
CA TYR A 158 38.33 5.83 1.66
C TYR A 158 38.25 6.89 0.55
N LYS A 159 37.79 6.45 -0.62
CA LYS A 159 37.57 7.30 -1.80
C LYS A 159 36.31 8.18 -1.65
N ALA A 160 35.26 7.62 -1.06
CA ALA A 160 33.99 8.30 -0.85
C ALA A 160 33.21 7.66 0.31
N ARG A 161 32.10 8.27 0.71
CA ARG A 161 31.16 7.73 1.70
C ARG A 161 29.75 7.62 1.16
N TYR A 162 29.07 6.54 1.49
CA TYR A 162 27.64 6.37 1.31
C TYR A 162 26.89 7.15 2.39
N LYS A 163 26.10 8.14 1.98
CA LYS A 163 25.27 8.94 2.87
C LYS A 163 23.78 8.65 2.61
N PRO A 164 23.09 8.01 3.55
CA PRO A 164 21.66 7.77 3.42
C PRO A 164 20.89 9.09 3.48
N ARG A 165 19.78 9.14 2.73
CA ARG A 165 18.85 10.25 2.68
C ARG A 165 17.43 9.70 2.64
N THR A 166 16.59 10.20 3.54
CA THR A 166 15.15 9.93 3.54
C THR A 166 14.39 11.10 2.93
N THR A 167 13.51 10.81 1.99
CA THR A 167 12.58 11.79 1.41
C THR A 167 11.15 11.35 1.70
N TYR A 168 10.31 12.26 2.19
CA TYR A 168 8.94 11.96 2.56
C TYR A 168 7.97 12.38 1.46
N TYR A 169 6.88 11.64 1.35
CA TYR A 169 5.79 11.91 0.42
C TYR A 169 4.44 11.71 1.11
N LEU A 170 3.43 12.45 0.65
CA LEU A 170 2.04 12.26 1.02
C LEU A 170 1.24 11.71 -0.16
N GLN A 171 0.27 10.88 0.16
CA GLN A 171 -0.73 10.40 -0.78
C GLN A 171 -2.11 10.48 -0.13
N SER A 172 -2.95 11.42 -0.57
CA SER A 172 -4.34 11.51 -0.13
C SER A 172 -5.22 10.56 -0.96
N GLY A 173 -5.87 9.60 -0.30
CA GLY A 173 -6.68 8.58 -0.94
C GLY A 173 -5.94 7.81 -2.05
N ASN A 174 -6.54 7.78 -3.24
CA ASN A 174 -5.94 7.22 -4.45
C ASN A 174 -5.25 8.29 -5.33
N GLY A 175 -5.01 9.48 -4.77
CA GLY A 175 -4.36 10.58 -5.48
C GLY A 175 -2.89 10.32 -5.80
N PRO A 176 -2.24 11.25 -6.52
CA PRO A 176 -0.82 11.17 -6.82
C PRO A 176 0.03 11.32 -5.56
N VAL A 177 1.16 10.64 -5.53
CA VAL A 177 2.18 10.75 -4.48
C VAL A 177 2.94 12.07 -4.66
N LYS A 178 2.91 12.95 -3.66
CA LYS A 178 3.55 14.28 -3.70
C LYS A 178 4.66 14.40 -2.66
N PRO A 179 5.84 14.95 -3.00
CA PRO A 179 6.90 15.15 -2.02
C PRO A 179 6.46 16.13 -0.94
N VAL A 180 6.85 15.86 0.31
CA VAL A 180 6.55 16.74 1.44
C VAL A 180 7.78 16.90 2.34
N ALA A 181 8.03 18.13 2.80
CA ALA A 181 8.96 18.37 3.89
C ALA A 181 8.22 18.17 5.22
N LEU A 182 8.89 17.62 6.23
CA LEU A 182 8.29 17.45 7.56
C LEU A 182 8.37 18.76 8.36
N ASN A 183 7.60 19.75 7.93
CA ASN A 183 7.40 21.02 8.64
C ASN A 183 5.96 21.51 8.43
N GLY A 184 5.52 22.43 9.29
CA GLY A 184 4.13 22.88 9.30
C GLY A 184 3.65 23.48 7.99
N THR A 185 4.45 24.37 7.40
CA THR A 185 4.15 25.03 6.13
C THR A 185 3.94 24.03 5.00
N ALA A 186 4.85 23.07 4.83
CA ALA A 186 4.75 22.06 3.77
C ALA A 186 3.56 21.12 3.97
N LEU A 187 3.24 20.73 5.21
CA LEU A 187 2.04 19.93 5.49
C LEU A 187 0.75 20.70 5.18
N ARG A 188 0.64 21.98 5.58
CA ARG A 188 -0.52 22.82 5.25
C ARG A 188 -0.71 22.98 3.74
N THR A 189 0.37 23.17 3.00
CA THR A 189 0.32 23.22 1.52
C THR A 189 -0.02 21.88 0.89
N ALA A 190 0.33 20.75 1.53
CA ALA A 190 -0.01 19.43 0.99
C ALA A 190 -1.45 19.00 1.32
N LEU A 191 -2.02 19.50 2.41
CA LEU A 191 -3.35 19.14 2.93
C LEU A 191 -4.40 20.25 2.67
N VAL A 192 -4.44 20.79 1.45
CA VAL A 192 -5.26 21.95 1.06
C VAL A 192 -6.77 21.72 1.10
N GLU A 193 -7.22 20.46 1.21
CA GLU A 193 -8.65 20.14 1.15
C GLU A 193 -9.42 20.70 2.37
N HIS A 194 -8.76 20.91 3.50
CA HIS A 194 -9.37 21.47 4.71
C HIS A 194 -8.41 22.40 5.47
N PRO A 195 -8.14 23.61 4.94
CA PRO A 195 -7.10 24.50 5.46
C PRO A 195 -7.31 24.88 6.93
N ASP A 196 -8.55 25.09 7.37
CA ASP A 196 -8.88 25.47 8.75
C ASP A 196 -8.61 24.33 9.74
N ALA A 197 -8.96 23.09 9.36
CA ALA A 197 -8.71 21.90 10.18
C ALA A 197 -7.21 21.65 10.32
N VAL A 198 -6.43 21.88 9.26
CA VAL A 198 -4.98 21.68 9.27
C VAL A 198 -4.29 22.80 10.04
N ALA A 199 -4.75 24.05 9.94
CA ALA A 199 -4.20 25.17 10.69
C ALA A 199 -4.29 24.95 12.21
N ALA A 200 -5.38 24.34 12.70
CA ALA A 200 -5.54 24.01 14.11
C ALA A 200 -4.65 22.84 14.59
N LEU A 201 -4.32 21.90 13.69
CA LEU A 201 -3.58 20.67 14.03
C LEU A 201 -2.06 20.79 13.85
N VAL A 202 -1.61 21.66 12.96
CA VAL A 202 -0.22 21.68 12.48
C VAL A 202 0.55 22.87 13.07
N PRO A 203 1.53 22.63 13.96
CA PRO A 203 2.40 23.70 14.48
C PRO A 203 3.35 24.21 13.38
N ASP A 204 3.90 25.42 13.56
CA ASP A 204 4.77 26.06 12.58
C ASP A 204 6.19 25.49 12.49
N ASP A 205 6.59 24.66 13.46
CA ASP A 205 7.96 24.17 13.61
C ASP A 205 8.32 22.99 12.68
N THR A 206 9.60 22.61 12.71
CA THR A 206 10.07 21.35 12.13
C THR A 206 9.45 20.16 12.87
N LEU A 207 8.93 19.20 12.12
CA LEU A 207 8.20 18.06 12.66
C LEU A 207 9.06 16.80 12.58
N SER A 208 9.04 16.01 13.65
CA SER A 208 9.48 14.62 13.57
C SER A 208 8.49 13.81 12.72
N TRP A 209 8.94 12.69 12.16
CA TRP A 209 8.03 11.77 11.47
C TRP A 209 6.92 11.29 12.40
N ALA A 210 7.23 11.00 13.68
CA ALA A 210 6.25 10.53 14.65
C ALA A 210 5.16 11.58 14.95
N ASN A 211 5.53 12.86 15.06
CA ASN A 211 4.55 13.95 15.23
C ASN A 211 3.72 14.14 13.95
N THR A 212 4.33 13.98 12.78
CA THR A 212 3.62 14.02 11.50
C THR A 212 2.56 12.91 11.43
N VAL A 213 2.87 11.69 11.86
CA VAL A 213 1.89 10.59 11.91
C VAL A 213 0.70 10.92 12.83
N LYS A 214 0.95 11.51 14.00
CA LYS A 214 -0.13 11.93 14.91
C LYS A 214 -1.05 12.99 14.27
N ILE A 215 -0.46 13.98 13.61
CA ILE A 215 -1.18 15.03 12.87
C ILE A 215 -2.05 14.42 11.77
N LEU A 216 -1.47 13.54 10.94
CA LEU A 216 -2.21 12.91 9.84
C LEU A 216 -3.35 12.01 10.35
N SER A 217 -3.14 11.33 11.48
CA SER A 217 -4.19 10.54 12.13
C SER A 217 -5.35 11.40 12.63
N ALA A 218 -5.05 12.55 13.25
CA ALA A 218 -6.07 13.51 13.66
C ALA A 218 -6.79 14.11 12.45
N TYR A 219 -6.05 14.48 11.41
CA TYR A 219 -6.60 14.99 10.15
C TYR A 219 -7.56 13.99 9.49
N ASP A 220 -7.15 12.73 9.34
CA ASP A 220 -7.99 11.68 8.74
C ASP A 220 -9.26 11.40 9.58
N SER A 221 -9.16 11.57 10.90
CA SER A 221 -10.32 11.48 11.81
C SER A 221 -11.30 12.64 11.57
N LEU A 222 -10.80 13.86 11.36
CA LEU A 222 -11.64 15.01 10.99
C LEU A 222 -12.28 14.80 9.63
N LEU A 223 -11.54 14.33 8.61
CA LEU A 223 -12.11 14.00 7.30
C LEU A 223 -13.25 12.99 7.41
N THR A 224 -13.16 12.04 8.33
CA THR A 224 -14.21 11.05 8.55
C THR A 224 -15.45 11.65 9.24
N ALA A 225 -15.28 12.73 9.98
CA ALA A 225 -16.37 13.48 10.61
C ALA A 225 -17.01 14.51 9.66
N THR A 226 -16.22 15.21 8.84
CA THR A 226 -16.67 16.31 7.98
C THR A 226 -17.06 15.89 6.56
N LEU A 227 -16.52 14.79 6.03
CA LEU A 227 -16.87 14.25 4.70
C LEU A 227 -17.78 13.03 4.81
N ARG A 228 -18.75 13.01 5.74
CA ARG A 228 -19.87 12.08 5.56
C ARG A 228 -20.62 12.55 4.33
N CYS A 229 -20.74 11.66 3.35
CA CYS A 229 -21.65 11.90 2.24
C CYS A 229 -23.00 12.35 2.84
N PRO A 230 -23.62 13.44 2.36
CA PRO A 230 -24.89 13.93 2.93
C PRO A 230 -25.94 12.82 3.08
N LEU A 231 -25.96 11.86 2.14
CA LEU A 231 -26.82 10.68 2.19
C LEU A 231 -26.44 9.68 3.31
N ASP A 232 -25.16 9.51 3.63
CA ASP A 232 -24.71 8.68 4.76
C ASP A 232 -25.02 9.32 6.12
N ALA A 233 -25.06 10.65 6.15
CA ALA A 233 -25.41 11.42 7.34
C ALA A 233 -26.93 11.53 7.55
N ASP A 234 -27.73 11.14 6.55
CA ASP A 234 -29.17 11.12 6.63
C ASP A 234 -29.63 10.11 7.71
N PRO A 235 -30.48 10.54 8.67
CA PRO A 235 -30.89 9.69 9.78
C PRO A 235 -31.77 8.52 9.35
N ASP A 236 -32.43 8.61 8.19
CA ASP A 236 -33.45 7.67 7.75
C ASP A 236 -32.91 6.64 6.74
N PHE A 237 -31.95 7.04 5.92
CA PHE A 237 -31.38 6.19 4.86
C PHE A 237 -30.90 4.82 5.35
N ARG A 238 -30.04 4.78 6.39
CA ARG A 238 -29.47 3.52 6.89
C ARG A 238 -30.48 2.64 7.63
N PRO A 239 -31.32 3.16 8.54
CA PRO A 239 -32.40 2.37 9.13
C PRO A 239 -33.30 1.69 8.08
N MET A 240 -33.70 2.41 7.03
CA MET A 240 -34.52 1.82 5.96
C MET A 240 -33.78 0.70 5.21
N LEU A 241 -32.48 0.85 4.95
CA LEU A 241 -31.68 -0.23 4.36
C LEU A 241 -31.64 -1.47 5.26
N TYR A 242 -31.46 -1.32 6.57
CA TYR A 242 -31.48 -2.44 7.52
C TYR A 242 -32.84 -3.13 7.61
N GLU A 243 -33.92 -2.38 7.43
CA GLU A 243 -35.27 -2.93 7.39
C GLU A 243 -35.49 -3.81 6.14
N HIS A 244 -34.94 -3.39 5.00
CA HIS A 244 -35.23 -4.02 3.71
C HIS A 244 -34.19 -5.05 3.26
N ILE A 245 -32.93 -4.92 3.66
CA ILE A 245 -31.87 -5.87 3.30
C ILE A 245 -31.91 -7.04 4.27
N ARG A 246 -32.17 -8.23 3.73
CA ARG A 246 -32.18 -9.49 4.49
C ARG A 246 -31.07 -10.41 4.01
N TYR A 247 -30.49 -11.15 4.94
CA TYR A 247 -29.55 -12.21 4.61
C TYR A 247 -30.27 -13.31 3.81
N PRO A 248 -29.77 -13.73 2.63
CA PRO A 248 -30.44 -14.76 1.83
C PRO A 248 -30.60 -16.10 2.59
N ALA A 249 -31.83 -16.59 2.70
CA ALA A 249 -32.21 -17.68 3.62
C ALA A 249 -31.52 -19.04 3.36
N GLN A 250 -31.06 -19.29 2.14
CA GLN A 250 -30.41 -20.56 1.78
C GLN A 250 -28.91 -20.55 2.06
N LEU A 251 -28.29 -19.39 2.26
CA LEU A 251 -26.83 -19.25 2.25
C LEU A 251 -26.19 -19.40 3.61
N TRP A 252 -26.87 -18.92 4.64
CA TRP A 252 -26.37 -19.06 6.00
C TRP A 252 -26.34 -20.54 6.45
N ASN A 253 -27.16 -21.40 5.84
CA ASN A 253 -27.10 -22.85 6.03
C ASN A 253 -25.88 -23.52 5.40
N LYS A 254 -25.10 -22.80 4.59
CA LYS A 254 -23.89 -23.27 3.91
C LYS A 254 -22.63 -22.53 4.36
N GLY A 255 -22.72 -21.73 5.43
CA GLY A 255 -21.61 -20.89 5.88
C GLY A 255 -21.13 -19.84 4.88
N LEU A 256 -21.98 -19.43 3.93
CA LEU A 256 -21.59 -18.52 2.85
C LEU A 256 -21.81 -17.07 3.26
N TYR A 257 -20.79 -16.24 3.03
CA TYR A 257 -20.79 -14.80 3.27
C TYR A 257 -20.21 -14.06 2.06
N SER A 258 -20.45 -12.75 1.94
CA SER A 258 -20.06 -12.01 0.73
C SER A 258 -20.06 -10.50 0.95
N ARG A 259 -19.26 -9.80 0.16
CA ARG A 259 -19.38 -8.34 -0.02
C ARG A 259 -19.93 -8.07 -1.40
N VAL A 260 -20.93 -7.19 -1.49
CA VAL A 260 -21.45 -6.69 -2.76
C VAL A 260 -21.30 -5.18 -2.83
N TYR A 261 -21.12 -4.68 -4.04
CA TYR A 261 -21.05 -3.26 -4.33
C TYR A 261 -22.14 -2.92 -5.33
N ILE A 262 -23.09 -2.08 -4.93
CA ILE A 262 -24.20 -1.65 -5.80
C ILE A 262 -24.02 -0.18 -6.12
N GLY A 263 -23.93 0.14 -7.41
CA GLY A 263 -24.00 1.50 -7.92
C GLY A 263 -25.46 1.92 -8.09
N PHE A 264 -25.79 3.16 -7.77
CA PHE A 264 -27.10 3.76 -8.02
C PHE A 264 -26.96 5.28 -8.11
N ASP A 265 -27.98 5.93 -8.68
CA ASP A 265 -28.04 7.38 -8.76
C ASP A 265 -29.30 7.87 -8.02
N ILE A 266 -29.21 9.06 -7.43
CA ILE A 266 -30.36 9.83 -6.92
C ILE A 266 -30.55 11.00 -7.88
N ASP A 267 -31.73 11.13 -8.48
CA ASP A 267 -32.02 12.25 -9.37
C ASP A 267 -32.41 13.54 -8.63
N ALA A 268 -32.69 14.60 -9.40
CA ALA A 268 -33.09 15.90 -8.87
C ALA A 268 -34.46 15.87 -8.16
N GLN A 269 -35.23 14.79 -8.31
CA GLN A 269 -36.49 14.55 -7.61
C GLN A 269 -36.29 13.67 -6.37
N GLY A 270 -35.05 13.28 -6.07
CA GLY A 270 -34.71 12.41 -4.95
C GLY A 270 -35.00 10.93 -5.18
N GLN A 271 -35.34 10.52 -6.41
CA GLN A 271 -35.64 9.12 -6.70
C GLN A 271 -34.36 8.33 -6.94
N ILE A 272 -34.32 7.11 -6.37
CA ILE A 272 -33.24 6.17 -6.64
C ILE A 272 -33.47 5.50 -8.00
N ASN A 273 -32.50 5.62 -8.89
CA ASN A 273 -32.51 5.01 -10.22
C ASN A 273 -31.13 4.43 -10.59
N HIS A 274 -31.01 3.86 -11.79
CA HIS A 274 -29.78 3.23 -12.31
C HIS A 274 -29.08 2.24 -11.36
N ILE A 275 -29.88 1.47 -10.60
CA ILE A 275 -29.37 0.46 -9.66
C ILE A 275 -28.68 -0.68 -10.43
N MET A 276 -27.37 -0.83 -10.26
CA MET A 276 -26.56 -1.83 -10.95
C MET A 276 -25.50 -2.48 -10.04
N PRO A 277 -25.24 -3.79 -10.16
CA PRO A 277 -24.13 -4.42 -9.46
C PRO A 277 -22.78 -4.02 -10.07
N LEU A 278 -21.84 -3.62 -9.21
CA LEU A 278 -20.45 -3.32 -9.58
C LEU A 278 -19.49 -4.47 -9.22
N SER A 279 -19.80 -5.20 -8.15
CA SER A 279 -19.09 -6.42 -7.78
C SER A 279 -19.25 -7.51 -8.85
N PRO A 280 -18.28 -8.43 -8.98
CA PRO A 280 -18.46 -9.62 -9.83
C PRO A 280 -19.77 -10.35 -9.53
N GLY A 281 -20.36 -10.97 -10.55
CA GLY A 281 -21.63 -11.68 -10.39
C GLY A 281 -21.50 -12.83 -9.39
N ASN A 282 -22.37 -12.85 -8.39
CA ASN A 282 -22.58 -13.98 -7.49
C ASN A 282 -23.90 -14.69 -7.83
N VAL A 283 -24.09 -14.96 -9.12
CA VAL A 283 -25.32 -15.53 -9.67
C VAL A 283 -25.68 -16.80 -8.90
N GLY A 284 -26.94 -16.90 -8.48
CA GLY A 284 -27.46 -18.04 -7.70
C GLY A 284 -27.39 -17.87 -6.18
N TYR A 285 -26.62 -16.91 -5.66
CA TYR A 285 -26.50 -16.68 -4.21
C TYR A 285 -27.51 -15.62 -3.71
N GLY A 286 -27.91 -14.66 -4.55
CA GLY A 286 -29.00 -13.73 -4.21
C GLY A 286 -28.60 -12.56 -3.30
N PHE A 287 -27.33 -12.41 -2.91
CA PHE A 287 -26.87 -11.22 -2.18
C PHE A 287 -27.09 -9.92 -2.97
N ILE A 288 -26.79 -9.91 -4.28
CA ILE A 288 -27.07 -8.75 -5.14
C ILE A 288 -28.57 -8.47 -5.20
N ALA A 289 -29.41 -9.51 -5.34
CA ALA A 289 -30.86 -9.36 -5.40
C ALA A 289 -31.42 -8.78 -4.09
N ALA A 290 -30.87 -9.17 -2.94
CA ALA A 290 -31.27 -8.64 -1.64
C ALA A 290 -31.02 -7.13 -1.53
N VAL A 291 -29.84 -6.66 -1.95
CA VAL A 291 -29.49 -5.22 -1.86
C VAL A 291 -30.22 -4.40 -2.92
N THR A 292 -30.24 -4.85 -4.17
CA THR A 292 -30.95 -4.13 -5.25
C THR A 292 -32.45 -4.08 -5.02
N GLY A 293 -33.04 -5.15 -4.48
CA GLY A 293 -34.45 -5.20 -4.09
C GLY A 293 -34.78 -4.27 -2.92
N ALA A 294 -33.85 -4.06 -1.98
CA ALA A 294 -34.02 -3.10 -0.91
C ALA A 294 -33.98 -1.65 -1.40
N LEU A 295 -33.00 -1.31 -2.25
CA LEU A 295 -32.88 0.03 -2.84
C LEU A 295 -34.12 0.44 -3.63
N LYS A 296 -34.75 -0.50 -4.35
CA LYS A 296 -36.00 -0.27 -5.10
C LYS A 296 -37.22 0.03 -4.22
N LYS A 297 -37.16 -0.29 -2.92
CA LYS A 297 -38.26 -0.08 -1.97
C LYS A 297 -38.11 1.18 -1.14
N LEU A 298 -36.96 1.84 -1.23
CA LEU A 298 -36.73 3.08 -0.52
C LEU A 298 -37.64 4.19 -1.09
N PRO A 299 -38.14 5.10 -0.23
CA PRO A 299 -38.88 6.26 -0.68
C PRO A 299 -37.96 7.25 -1.42
N ALA A 300 -38.56 8.29 -1.98
CA ALA A 300 -37.82 9.44 -2.48
C ALA A 300 -37.09 10.15 -1.32
N PHE A 301 -35.88 10.60 -1.57
CA PHE A 301 -35.09 11.39 -0.62
C PHE A 301 -35.14 12.89 -0.96
N SER A 302 -34.47 13.70 -0.15
CA SER A 302 -34.26 15.12 -0.49
C SER A 302 -33.48 15.25 -1.81
N ALA A 303 -33.90 16.18 -2.66
CA ALA A 303 -33.19 16.55 -3.87
C ALA A 303 -31.74 17.03 -3.61
N ALA A 304 -31.44 17.45 -2.38
CA ALA A 304 -30.08 17.79 -1.95
C ALA A 304 -29.11 16.59 -1.97
N TYR A 305 -29.62 15.36 -2.04
CA TYR A 305 -28.82 14.15 -2.19
C TYR A 305 -28.71 13.66 -3.63
N ALA A 306 -29.06 14.50 -4.62
CA ALA A 306 -28.87 14.14 -6.01
C ALA A 306 -27.38 13.85 -6.29
N GLY A 307 -27.08 12.72 -6.93
CA GLY A 307 -25.71 12.26 -7.12
C GLY A 307 -25.60 10.80 -7.53
N ARG A 308 -24.36 10.35 -7.77
CA ARG A 308 -24.04 8.97 -8.13
C ARG A 308 -23.30 8.31 -6.98
N TYR A 309 -23.74 7.14 -6.55
CA TYR A 309 -23.31 6.49 -5.31
C TYR A 309 -22.90 5.04 -5.51
N VAL A 310 -22.00 4.55 -4.66
CA VAL A 310 -21.74 3.12 -4.46
C VAL A 310 -22.08 2.77 -3.03
N LEU A 311 -22.95 1.77 -2.84
CA LEU A 311 -23.24 1.17 -1.54
C LEU A 311 -22.48 -0.16 -1.39
N PRO A 312 -21.42 -0.22 -0.57
CA PRO A 312 -20.85 -1.48 -0.14
C PRO A 312 -21.73 -2.11 0.93
N VAL A 313 -22.06 -3.39 0.75
CA VAL A 313 -22.79 -4.20 1.73
C VAL A 313 -22.02 -5.48 2.03
N ALA A 314 -21.59 -5.64 3.28
CA ALA A 314 -20.93 -6.84 3.77
C ALA A 314 -21.93 -7.72 4.52
N PHE A 315 -22.26 -8.88 3.93
CA PHE A 315 -22.93 -9.95 4.62
C PHE A 315 -21.88 -10.73 5.41
N THR A 316 -21.97 -10.68 6.74
CA THR A 316 -20.99 -11.31 7.63
C THR A 316 -21.59 -12.51 8.34
N TYR A 317 -20.78 -13.53 8.63
CA TYR A 317 -21.26 -14.80 9.17
C TYR A 317 -20.50 -15.21 10.43
N THR A 318 -21.24 -15.69 11.44
CA THR A 318 -20.70 -16.28 12.67
C THR A 318 -21.44 -17.56 13.00
N ASN A 319 -20.71 -18.67 13.17
CA ASN A 319 -21.25 -19.91 13.74
C ASN A 319 -20.67 -20.13 15.14
N LEU A 320 -21.49 -19.83 16.15
CA LEU A 320 -21.11 -19.93 17.57
C LEU A 320 -20.74 -21.35 18.01
N ALA A 321 -21.14 -22.38 17.25
CA ALA A 321 -20.73 -23.76 17.50
C ALA A 321 -19.27 -24.06 17.13
N VAL A 322 -18.63 -23.20 16.32
CA VAL A 322 -17.27 -23.37 15.80
C VAL A 322 -16.33 -22.35 16.41
N SER A 323 -16.73 -21.09 16.34
CA SER A 323 -15.91 -19.96 16.77
C SER A 323 -16.78 -18.76 17.11
N GLN A 324 -16.34 -17.96 18.08
CA GLN A 324 -16.92 -16.65 18.35
C GLN A 324 -16.48 -15.59 17.33
N SER A 325 -15.50 -15.89 16.48
CA SER A 325 -14.99 -14.98 15.47
C SER A 325 -15.98 -14.78 14.31
N ARG A 326 -16.13 -13.53 13.88
CA ARG A 326 -16.95 -13.15 12.72
C ARG A 326 -16.15 -13.32 11.43
N SER A 327 -16.71 -14.06 10.47
CA SER A 327 -16.21 -14.12 9.10
C SER A 327 -16.63 -12.85 8.36
N VAL A 328 -15.63 -12.06 7.96
CA VAL A 328 -15.82 -10.78 7.26
C VAL A 328 -15.20 -10.90 5.86
N PRO A 329 -15.92 -10.50 4.79
CA PRO A 329 -15.38 -10.49 3.44
C PRO A 329 -14.07 -9.71 3.33
N GLN A 330 -13.08 -10.28 2.67
CA GLN A 330 -11.76 -9.66 2.44
C GLN A 330 -11.63 -9.07 1.03
N ASN A 331 -12.44 -9.52 0.07
CA ASN A 331 -12.34 -9.01 -1.29
C ASN A 331 -12.94 -7.60 -1.43
N HIS A 332 -12.25 -6.74 -2.17
CA HIS A 332 -12.66 -5.35 -2.41
C HIS A 332 -12.84 -5.08 -3.91
N LEU A 333 -13.74 -4.16 -4.22
CA LEU A 333 -13.93 -3.68 -5.58
C LEU A 333 -12.71 -2.86 -6.03
N PRO A 334 -12.10 -3.13 -7.20
CA PRO A 334 -11.05 -2.28 -7.76
C PRO A 334 -11.53 -0.84 -7.94
N ALA A 335 -10.64 0.14 -7.68
CA ALA A 335 -11.00 1.55 -7.71
C ALA A 335 -11.58 2.01 -9.06
N GLU A 336 -11.11 1.41 -10.16
CA GLU A 336 -11.57 1.68 -11.53
C GLU A 336 -13.07 1.43 -11.72
N ARG A 337 -13.66 0.48 -10.96
CA ARG A 337 -15.08 0.12 -11.06
C ARG A 337 -16.02 1.04 -10.28
N ILE A 338 -15.49 1.94 -9.46
CA ILE A 338 -16.29 2.92 -8.72
C ILE A 338 -16.79 4.02 -9.67
N ASP A 339 -16.04 4.35 -10.73
CA ASP A 339 -16.44 5.22 -11.85
C ASP A 339 -17.14 6.52 -11.38
N ASN A 340 -16.36 7.43 -10.79
CA ASN A 340 -16.77 8.77 -10.32
C ASN A 340 -17.98 8.81 -9.37
N ARG A 341 -18.34 7.68 -8.74
CA ARG A 341 -19.39 7.61 -7.72
C ARG A 341 -18.84 7.90 -6.34
N THR A 342 -19.68 8.49 -5.50
CA THR A 342 -19.39 8.66 -4.07
C THR A 342 -19.56 7.32 -3.36
N MET A 343 -18.48 6.79 -2.78
CA MET A 343 -18.54 5.57 -1.97
C MET A 343 -19.19 5.88 -0.62
N LEU A 344 -20.29 5.18 -0.32
CA LEU A 344 -20.96 5.23 0.97
C LEU A 344 -20.28 4.33 1.99
N THR A 345 -20.58 4.56 3.26
CA THR A 345 -20.09 3.77 4.39
C THR A 345 -20.66 2.36 4.32
N GLU A 346 -19.80 1.35 4.47
CA GLU A 346 -20.21 -0.06 4.38
C GLU A 346 -21.35 -0.40 5.34
N LEU A 347 -22.39 -1.05 4.80
CA LEU A 347 -23.50 -1.61 5.57
C LEU A 347 -23.17 -3.06 5.94
N GLN A 348 -23.20 -3.40 7.23
CA GLN A 348 -22.97 -4.78 7.68
C GLN A 348 -24.28 -5.50 7.97
N VAL A 349 -24.51 -6.63 7.30
CA VAL A 349 -25.69 -7.48 7.52
C VAL A 349 -25.22 -8.76 8.21
N PRO A 350 -25.24 -8.81 9.55
CA PRO A 350 -24.74 -9.97 10.28
C PRO A 350 -25.72 -11.13 10.25
N MET A 351 -25.17 -12.34 10.17
CA MET A 351 -25.85 -13.59 10.43
C MET A 351 -25.10 -14.36 11.50
N VAL A 352 -25.79 -14.63 12.60
CA VAL A 352 -25.25 -15.41 13.72
C VAL A 352 -26.09 -16.65 13.86
N ILE A 353 -25.44 -17.81 13.81
CA ILE A 353 -26.08 -19.11 14.01
C ILE A 353 -25.35 -19.91 15.08
N ASN A 354 -26.01 -20.96 15.57
CA ASN A 354 -25.42 -21.95 16.44
C ASN A 354 -25.78 -23.34 15.89
N LYS A 355 -24.99 -23.83 14.93
CA LYS A 355 -25.24 -25.11 14.24
C LYS A 355 -24.01 -26.00 14.28
N PRO A 356 -23.95 -26.96 15.23
CA PRO A 356 -22.85 -27.93 15.31
C PRO A 356 -22.69 -28.80 14.07
N ALA A 357 -23.78 -29.07 13.34
CA ALA A 357 -23.73 -29.85 12.10
C ALA A 357 -22.86 -29.21 11.00
N LEU A 358 -22.63 -27.89 11.06
CA LEU A 358 -21.78 -27.15 10.13
C LEU A 358 -20.37 -26.92 10.71
N ALA A 359 -19.99 -27.61 11.80
CA ALA A 359 -18.71 -27.35 12.47
C ALA A 359 -17.47 -27.81 11.68
N GLY A 360 -17.65 -28.76 10.76
CA GLY A 360 -16.60 -29.20 9.85
C GLY A 360 -16.51 -28.39 8.55
N GLU A 361 -17.46 -27.50 8.27
CA GLU A 361 -17.46 -26.69 7.06
C GLU A 361 -16.81 -25.33 7.36
N SER A 362 -15.74 -24.99 6.64
CA SER A 362 -15.17 -23.65 6.73
C SER A 362 -16.13 -22.64 6.10
N ALA A 363 -16.38 -21.54 6.81
CA ALA A 363 -17.13 -20.42 6.24
C ALA A 363 -16.42 -19.95 4.97
N GLN A 364 -17.18 -19.80 3.88
CA GLN A 364 -16.63 -19.48 2.57
C GLN A 364 -17.12 -18.11 2.10
N GLU A 365 -16.18 -17.25 1.70
CA GLU A 365 -16.48 -16.01 1.02
C GLU A 365 -16.89 -16.29 -0.43
N VAL A 366 -18.01 -15.72 -0.86
CA VAL A 366 -18.44 -15.73 -2.26
C VAL A 366 -18.00 -14.43 -2.92
N TRP A 367 -17.02 -14.52 -3.80
CA TRP A 367 -16.53 -13.42 -4.64
C TRP A 367 -16.05 -13.95 -5.99
N GLY A 368 -16.50 -13.33 -7.08
CA GLY A 368 -16.11 -13.75 -8.43
C GLY A 368 -17.05 -14.77 -9.08
N TRP A 369 -16.78 -15.07 -10.35
CA TRP A 369 -17.53 -16.03 -11.17
C TRP A 369 -17.12 -17.46 -10.81
N TYR A 370 -17.68 -18.03 -9.74
CA TYR A 370 -17.63 -19.48 -9.59
C TYR A 370 -18.66 -20.09 -10.55
N LYS A 371 -18.15 -20.73 -11.62
CA LYS A 371 -18.90 -21.67 -12.44
C LYS A 371 -18.87 -23.04 -11.79
#